data_AF-A0A6J7W6I8-F1
#
_entry.id   AF-A0A6J7W6I8-F1
#
_cell.length_a   1.000
_cell.length_b   1.000
_cell.length_c   1.000
_cell.angle_alpha   90.00
_cell.angle_beta   90.00
_cell.angle_gamma   90.00
#
_symmetry.space_group_name_H-M   'P 1'
#
loop_
_entity.id
_entity.type
_entity.pdbx_description
1 polymer ?
#
loop_
_entity_poly.entity_id
_entity_poly.type
_entity_poly.pdbx_seq_one_letter_code
_entity_poly.pdbx_strand_id
1 'polypeptide(L)'
;MSAGYLPWFFFQARTVFSFYAIIFEPFMLLAIVYFIKLLLDSALDPRISIAIVTAVVIAIFLNFIYFIPIFTGEIINYSGWFNRMWLSSWI
;
A
#
# COMPACT_ATOMS: atom_id res chain seq x y z
N MET A 1 15.18 5.87 0.69
CA MET A 1 14.05 6.82 0.85
C MET A 1 14.46 8.29 0.75
N SER A 2 15.76 8.63 0.81
CA SER A 2 16.25 9.99 0.56
C SER A 2 16.10 10.42 -0.90
N ALA A 3 16.29 9.52 -1.86
CA ALA A 3 15.92 9.76 -3.26
C ALA A 3 14.38 9.72 -3.40
N GLY A 4 13.78 10.79 -3.93
CA GLY A 4 12.34 10.87 -4.25
C GLY A 4 11.49 11.65 -3.24
N TYR A 5 11.61 11.39 -1.93
CA TYR A 5 10.79 12.08 -0.91
C TYR A 5 11.46 13.35 -0.33
N LEU A 6 12.78 13.32 -0.10
CA LEU A 6 13.52 14.41 0.52
C LEU A 6 13.41 15.77 -0.20
N PRO A 7 13.40 15.85 -1.55
CA PRO A 7 13.26 17.12 -2.25
C PRO A 7 11.98 17.90 -1.91
N TRP A 8 10.90 17.22 -1.51
CA TRP A 8 9.62 17.86 -1.20
C TRP A 8 9.64 18.68 0.10
N PHE A 9 10.59 18.45 0.99
CA PHE A 9 10.77 19.29 2.19
C PHE A 9 11.22 20.72 1.85
N PHE A 10 11.80 20.94 0.67
CA PHE A 10 12.18 22.28 0.22
C PHE A 10 11.03 23.06 -0.43
N PHE A 11 9.89 22.41 -0.72
CA PHE A 11 8.76 23.00 -1.44
C PHE A 11 7.45 22.99 -0.64
N GLN A 12 7.54 23.10 0.70
CA GLN A 12 6.38 23.10 1.60
C GLN A 12 5.40 24.27 1.38
N ALA A 13 5.85 25.37 0.75
CA ALA A 13 5.02 26.53 0.45
C ALA A 13 4.04 26.32 -0.73
N ARG A 14 4.02 25.11 -1.32
CA ARG A 14 3.12 24.75 -2.43
C ARG A 14 2.14 23.68 -1.99
N THR A 15 0.95 23.68 -2.58
CA THR A 15 -0.04 22.63 -2.35
C THR A 15 0.48 21.29 -2.86
N VAL A 16 0.36 20.24 -2.03
CA VAL A 16 0.80 18.88 -2.34
C VAL A 16 -0.38 17.91 -2.27
N PHE A 17 -0.39 16.95 -3.19
CA PHE A 17 -1.45 15.94 -3.30
C PHE A 17 -0.84 14.54 -3.24
N SER A 18 -1.66 13.55 -2.87
CA SER A 18 -1.20 12.16 -2.67
C SER A 18 -0.58 11.51 -3.91
N PHE A 19 -0.95 11.93 -5.13
CA PHE A 19 -0.39 11.37 -6.35
C PHE A 19 1.12 11.64 -6.53
N TYR A 20 1.69 12.63 -5.84
CA TYR A 20 3.14 12.87 -5.85
C TYR A 20 3.93 11.73 -5.20
N ALA A 21 3.28 10.84 -4.45
CA ALA A 21 3.92 9.67 -3.86
C ALA A 21 4.49 8.68 -4.89
N ILE A 22 3.98 8.70 -6.14
CA ILE A 22 4.40 7.80 -7.23
C ILE A 22 5.91 7.82 -7.49
N ILE A 23 6.58 8.94 -7.19
CA ILE A 23 8.03 9.11 -7.42
C ILE A 23 8.85 8.20 -6.50
N PHE A 24 8.41 7.98 -5.26
CA PHE A 24 9.13 7.14 -4.31
C PHE A 24 8.52 5.74 -4.14
N GLU A 25 7.30 5.52 -4.64
CA GLU A 25 6.61 4.22 -4.67
C GLU A 25 7.48 3.03 -5.12
N PRO A 26 8.25 3.08 -6.24
CA PRO A 26 9.06 1.93 -6.66
C PRO A 26 10.13 1.55 -5.62
N PHE A 27 10.71 2.52 -4.91
CA PHE A 27 11.70 2.24 -3.86
C PHE A 27 11.04 1.65 -2.62
N MET A 28 9.80 2.02 -2.31
CA MET A 28 9.02 1.40 -1.23
C MET A 28 8.72 -0.06 -1.54
N LEU A 29 8.32 -0.37 -2.78
CA LEU A 29 8.08 -1.74 -3.23
C LEU A 29 9.35 -2.59 -3.11
N LEU A 30 10.49 -2.07 -3.55
CA LEU A 30 11.77 -2.77 -3.38
C LEU A 30 12.13 -3.01 -1.91
N ALA A 31 11.86 -2.04 -1.03
CA ALA A 31 12.08 -2.23 0.41
C ALA A 31 11.19 -3.34 0.98
N ILE A 32 9.91 -3.39 0.60
CA ILE A 32 8.98 -4.46 1.01
C ILE A 32 9.47 -5.82 0.51
N VAL A 33 9.85 -5.93 -0.77
CA VAL A 33 10.40 -7.17 -1.34
C VAL A 33 11.66 -7.61 -0.60
N TYR A 34 12.54 -6.67 -0.25
CA TYR A 34 13.73 -6.97 0.53
C TYR A 34 13.38 -7.45 1.95
N PHE A 35 12.39 -6.87 2.62
CA PHE A 35 11.90 -7.36 3.91
C PHE A 35 11.30 -8.76 3.82
N ILE A 36 10.55 -9.05 2.75
CA ILE A 36 10.03 -10.40 2.50
C ILE A 36 11.20 -11.38 2.35
N LYS A 37 12.22 -11.03 1.57
CA LYS A 37 13.43 -11.85 1.45
C LYS A 37 14.08 -12.09 2.81
N LEU A 38 14.31 -11.03 3.59
CA LEU A 38 14.94 -11.15 4.91
C LEU A 38 14.13 -12.03 5.87
N LEU A 39 12.80 -11.98 5.79
CA LEU A 39 11.92 -12.84 6.58
C LEU A 39 12.01 -14.30 6.14
N LEU A 40 12.08 -14.57 4.84
CA LEU A 40 12.24 -15.92 4.30
C LEU A 40 13.62 -16.52 4.64
N ASP A 41 14.67 -15.68 4.66
CA ASP A 41 16.04 -16.06 5.03
C ASP A 41 16.30 -16.05 6.56
N SER A 42 15.27 -15.75 7.36
CA SER A 42 15.40 -15.65 8.82
C SER A 42 15.54 -17.02 9.49
N ALA A 43 15.89 -17.03 10.79
CA ALA A 43 15.98 -18.24 11.59
C ALA A 43 14.62 -18.89 11.94
N LEU A 44 13.51 -18.34 11.45
CA LEU A 44 12.17 -18.93 11.63
C LEU A 44 12.05 -20.25 10.85
N ASP A 45 11.14 -21.11 11.28
CA ASP A 45 10.76 -22.29 10.49
C ASP A 45 10.32 -21.81 9.08
N PRO A 46 10.91 -22.34 7.99
CA PRO A 46 10.54 -21.97 6.62
C PRO A 46 9.04 -22.07 6.34
N ARG A 47 8.33 -23.01 6.97
CA ARG A 47 6.87 -23.14 6.81
C ARG A 47 6.12 -21.94 7.36
N ILE A 48 6.59 -21.40 8.48
CA ILE A 48 5.99 -20.24 9.14
C ILE A 48 6.30 -18.98 8.35
N SER A 49 7.56 -18.76 7.94
CA SER A 49 7.92 -17.56 7.16
C SER A 49 7.17 -17.51 5.82
N ILE A 50 7.07 -18.65 5.11
CA ILE A 50 6.27 -18.77 3.88
C ILE A 50 4.79 -18.53 4.15
N ALA A 51 4.22 -19.09 5.22
CA ALA A 51 2.82 -18.88 5.57
C ALA A 51 2.51 -17.40 5.85
N ILE A 52 3.39 -16.70 6.58
CA ILE A 52 3.25 -15.26 6.85
C ILE A 52 3.27 -14.46 5.54
N VAL A 53 4.29 -14.68 4.70
CA VAL A 53 4.41 -13.97 3.41
C VAL A 53 3.18 -14.22 2.54
N THR A 54 2.74 -15.48 2.45
CA THR A 54 1.57 -15.87 1.66
C THR A 54 0.30 -15.21 2.18
N ALA A 55 0.08 -15.23 3.50
CA ALA A 55 -1.07 -14.59 4.13
C ALA A 55 -1.09 -13.07 3.87
N VAL A 56 0.05 -12.39 3.96
CA VAL A 56 0.16 -10.96 3.67
C VAL A 56 -0.17 -10.67 2.20
N VAL A 57 0.39 -11.44 1.26
CA VAL A 57 0.10 -11.27 -0.18
C VAL A 57 -1.37 -11.49 -0.49
N ILE A 58 -1.99 -12.54 0.08
CA ILE A 58 -3.42 -12.81 -0.08
C ILE A 58 -4.26 -11.66 0.50
N ALA A 59 -3.91 -11.16 1.70
CA ALA A 59 -4.63 -10.05 2.32
C ALA A 59 -4.58 -8.78 1.46
N ILE A 60 -3.40 -8.46 0.89
CA ILE A 60 -3.24 -7.34 -0.05
C ILE A 60 -4.12 -7.58 -1.28
N PHE A 61 -4.07 -8.76 -1.88
CA PHE A 61 -4.87 -9.08 -3.06
C PHE A 61 -6.38 -8.95 -2.80
N LEU A 62 -6.87 -9.48 -1.67
CA LEU A 62 -8.27 -9.35 -1.27
C LEU A 62 -8.66 -7.90 -0.98
N ASN A 63 -7.75 -7.09 -0.45
CA ASN A 63 -7.96 -5.66 -0.29
C ASN A 63 -8.21 -5.00 -1.66
N PHE A 64 -7.36 -5.26 -2.65
CA PHE A 64 -7.57 -4.73 -4.00
C PHE A 64 -8.91 -5.16 -4.60
N ILE A 65 -9.28 -6.45 -4.46
CA ILE A 65 -10.59 -6.94 -4.91
C ILE A 65 -11.74 -6.17 -4.25
N TYR A 66 -11.68 -5.96 -2.94
CA TYR A 66 -12.72 -5.26 -2.20
C TYR A 66 -12.90 -3.81 -2.68
N PHE A 67 -11.80 -3.14 -3.05
CA PHE A 67 -11.77 -1.76 -3.53
C PHE A 67 -11.92 -1.60 -5.05
N ILE A 68 -12.00 -2.68 -5.83
CA ILE A 68 -12.18 -2.64 -7.31
C ILE A 68 -13.21 -1.59 -7.75
N PRO A 69 -14.45 -1.54 -7.21
CA PRO A 69 -15.45 -0.60 -7.69
C PRO A 69 -15.04 0.86 -7.58
N ILE A 70 -14.21 1.21 -6.59
CA ILE A 70 -13.66 2.56 -6.43
C ILE A 70 -12.57 2.83 -7.47
N PHE A 71 -11.70 1.84 -7.73
CA PHE A 71 -10.61 1.98 -8.70
C PHE A 71 -11.10 2.02 -10.16
N THR A 72 -12.18 1.30 -10.48
CA THR A 72 -12.76 1.24 -11.83
C THR A 72 -13.83 2.29 -12.06
N GLY A 73 -14.26 3.03 -11.02
CA GLY A 73 -15.30 4.04 -11.12
C GLY A 73 -16.70 3.44 -11.37
N GLU A 74 -16.97 2.26 -10.82
CA GLU A 74 -18.27 1.61 -10.94
C GLU A 74 -19.36 2.36 -10.14
N ILE A 75 -20.59 2.32 -10.66
CA ILE A 75 -21.75 2.92 -10.00
C ILE A 75 -22.20 2.00 -8.86
N ILE A 76 -21.95 2.43 -7.63
CA ILE A 76 -22.36 1.74 -6.40
C ILE A 76 -23.27 2.62 -5.54
N ASN A 77 -24.12 1.98 -4.73
CA ASN A 77 -24.95 2.69 -3.75
C ASN A 77 -24.09 3.40 -2.69
N TYR A 78 -24.61 4.49 -2.11
CA TYR A 78 -23.92 5.23 -1.04
C TYR A 78 -23.48 4.35 0.14
N SER A 79 -24.32 3.42 0.58
CA SER A 79 -23.95 2.48 1.66
C SER A 79 -22.79 1.56 1.25
N GLY A 80 -22.75 1.13 -0.02
CA GLY A 80 -21.65 0.32 -0.56
C GLY A 80 -20.34 1.10 -0.64
N TRP A 81 -20.40 2.38 -0.96
CA TRP A 81 -19.26 3.29 -0.91
C TRP A 81 -18.81 3.56 0.53
N PHE A 82 -19.74 3.90 1.42
CA PHE A 82 -19.46 4.23 2.82
C PHE A 82 -18.80 3.06 3.57
N ASN A 83 -19.23 1.82 3.31
CA ASN A 83 -18.61 0.62 3.90
C ASN A 83 -17.11 0.46 3.53
N ARG A 84 -16.67 1.08 2.43
CA ARG A 84 -15.27 1.09 1.99
C ARG A 84 -14.45 2.25 2.60
N MET A 85 -15.10 3.21 3.25
CA MET A 85 -14.45 4.32 3.93
C MET A 85 -14.02 3.91 5.34
N TRP A 86 -12.92 3.16 5.41
CA TRP A 86 -12.39 2.63 6.66
C TRP A 86 -11.87 3.70 7.61
N LEU A 87 -11.44 4.85 7.08
CA LEU A 87 -10.98 5.99 7.85
C LEU A 87 -11.95 7.14 7.70
N SER A 88 -12.26 7.83 8.80
CA SER A 88 -13.18 8.97 8.78
C SER A 88 -12.71 10.13 7.90
N SER A 89 -11.40 10.22 7.62
CA SER A 89 -10.81 11.24 6.74
C SER A 89 -10.97 10.96 5.25
N TRP A 90 -11.54 9.81 4.86
CA TRP A 90 -11.77 9.45 3.45
C TRP A 90 -13.15 9.86 2.93
N ILE A 91 -14.01 10.40 3.81
CA ILE A 91 -15.37 10.87 3.51
C ILE A 91 -15.36 12.37 3.21
#